data_AF-E4YL05-F1
#
_entry.id   AF-E4YL05-F1
#
_cell.length_a   1.000
_cell.length_b   1.000
_cell.length_c   1.000
_cell.angle_alpha   90.00
_cell.angle_beta   90.00
_cell.angle_gamma   90.00
#
_symmetry.space_group_name_H-M   'P 1'
#
loop_
_entity.id
_entity.type
_entity.pdbx_description
1 polymer ?
#
loop_
_entity_poly.entity_id
_entity_poly.type
_entity_poly.pdbx_seq_one_letter_code
_entity_poly.pdbx_strand_id
1 'polypeptide(L)'
;MKLTPVLLASAQAASYIHGKSNGDSVHALDGSGQTKIPLASNADIFGVSTDILWFQNNGAISFESTTDSSPDSVARNLVVASLWGTSGSDALSPSAGKIFYRNVASSDAAFADIKADIEASTEANGESVNLQDVFLVTYKNIANPADSSQLNTYQTVVATGLIGSSASTKHFVLHNFATMAWKPDFANIGVFAANEEAEQCQSELSLPSGLANLENDSNIGENGKYIQVHSQGLECTTKFETLCPVHQEGSRATSSGMLAFKGFRDSAEWDFYVSYECDPQFEISSGVEVLSSVCRYDPDYYDSRWSAEAPTCTNSETVKTFDIKIVIDKIADKPAEEASQERGDGANILVETGLSELIEYIGIESSQVSDINIRPFNPNEEWKSDERAEVDASGSVIVEFTIELPLAVKDKVTQEDIKDNIINVVSELGVIGELEINEENIQVVEKTPQCLVDCLGCRDKKNCGTKPPPIPYDACCGGCPEDNPARGKPYSTLVKSCCVDGWNAEIYDHDTHVCCNGKVMSKEDYNVSFFMRSQCRE
;
A
#
# COMPACT_ATOMS: atom_id res chain seq x y z
N MET A 1 -54.22 -2.59 20.57
CA MET A 1 -52.81 -2.27 20.31
C MET A 1 -52.03 -2.51 21.61
N LYS A 2 -51.30 -3.61 21.71
CA LYS A 2 -50.32 -3.87 22.78
C LYS A 2 -49.20 -4.68 22.13
N LEU A 3 -48.07 -4.01 21.93
CA LEU A 3 -46.84 -4.60 21.42
C LEU A 3 -46.26 -5.51 22.51
N THR A 4 -46.11 -6.77 22.17
CA THR A 4 -45.31 -7.76 22.90
C THR A 4 -43.86 -7.28 22.90
N PRO A 5 -43.13 -7.35 24.03
CA PRO A 5 -41.69 -7.19 23.98
C PRO A 5 -41.13 -8.39 23.21
N VAL A 6 -40.60 -8.11 22.01
CA VAL A 6 -39.70 -9.03 21.33
C VAL A 6 -38.48 -9.14 22.23
N LEU A 7 -38.34 -10.29 22.88
CA LEU A 7 -37.03 -10.74 23.35
C LEU A 7 -36.15 -10.80 22.10
N LEU A 8 -35.28 -9.81 21.94
CA LEU A 8 -34.10 -9.95 21.11
C LEU A 8 -33.28 -11.06 21.80
N ALA A 9 -33.45 -12.30 21.33
CA ALA A 9 -32.45 -13.31 21.58
C ALA A 9 -31.16 -12.75 20.97
N SER A 10 -30.12 -12.57 21.79
CA SER A 10 -28.76 -12.34 21.33
C SER A 10 -28.41 -13.51 20.41
N ALA A 11 -28.49 -13.30 19.10
CA ALA A 11 -28.09 -14.28 18.12
C ALA A 11 -26.57 -14.31 18.12
N GLN A 12 -26.02 -15.25 18.87
CA GLN A 12 -24.61 -15.62 18.85
C GLN A 12 -24.24 -16.19 17.47
N ALA A 13 -23.06 -15.86 16.93
CA ALA A 13 -22.57 -16.48 15.70
C ALA A 13 -22.59 -18.00 15.85
N ALA A 14 -23.08 -18.69 14.82
CA ALA A 14 -22.75 -20.10 14.68
C ALA A 14 -21.25 -20.19 14.35
N SER A 15 -20.50 -20.94 15.17
CA SER A 15 -19.17 -21.39 14.77
C SER A 15 -19.27 -22.09 13.42
N TYR A 16 -18.26 -21.91 12.55
CA TYR A 16 -18.07 -22.79 11.40
C TYR A 16 -18.20 -24.21 11.87
N ILE A 17 -18.85 -25.06 11.05
CA ILE A 17 -19.09 -26.47 11.35
C ILE A 17 -17.89 -26.97 12.12
N HIS A 18 -18.06 -27.11 13.45
CA HIS A 18 -16.97 -27.47 14.34
C HIS A 18 -16.33 -28.68 13.70
N GLY A 19 -15.04 -28.62 13.35
CA GLY A 19 -14.38 -29.68 12.61
C GLY A 19 -14.85 -31.02 13.18
N LYS A 20 -15.67 -31.75 12.39
CA LYS A 20 -16.68 -32.71 12.86
C LYS A 20 -16.27 -33.44 14.13
N SER A 21 -16.59 -32.96 15.32
CA SER A 21 -16.20 -33.61 16.59
C SER A 21 -14.69 -33.97 16.77
N ASN A 22 -13.82 -33.61 15.82
CA ASN A 22 -12.48 -34.16 15.56
C ASN A 22 -11.60 -33.08 14.88
N GLY A 23 -11.13 -32.07 15.61
CA GLY A 23 -9.81 -31.51 15.25
C GLY A 23 -8.75 -32.60 15.37
N ASP A 24 -7.55 -32.39 14.82
CA ASP A 24 -6.55 -33.46 14.78
C ASP A 24 -6.10 -33.93 16.17
N SER A 25 -6.29 -33.14 17.24
CA SER A 25 -6.03 -33.54 18.62
C SER A 25 -6.77 -32.69 19.67
N VAL A 26 -6.97 -33.25 20.87
CA VAL A 26 -7.35 -32.54 22.11
C VAL A 26 -6.15 -32.63 23.05
N HIS A 27 -5.57 -31.49 23.43
CA HIS A 27 -4.42 -31.48 24.34
C HIS A 27 -4.78 -30.90 25.71
N ALA A 28 -4.28 -31.56 26.76
CA ALA A 28 -4.27 -31.00 28.11
C ALA A 28 -3.17 -29.93 28.19
N LEU A 29 -3.47 -28.83 28.86
CA LEU A 29 -2.56 -27.70 29.01
C LEU A 29 -1.70 -27.88 30.25
N ASP A 30 -0.58 -27.17 30.29
CA ASP A 30 0.23 -27.08 31.50
C ASP A 30 -0.43 -26.18 32.55
N GLY A 31 0.20 -26.08 33.73
CA GLY A 31 -0.29 -25.25 34.84
C GLY A 31 -0.33 -23.75 34.56
N SER A 32 0.27 -23.29 33.45
CA SER A 32 0.24 -21.91 32.95
C SER A 32 -0.86 -21.68 31.90
N GLY A 33 -1.64 -22.70 31.54
CA GLY A 33 -2.68 -22.58 30.51
C GLY A 33 -2.11 -22.44 29.10
N GLN A 34 -0.85 -22.86 28.90
CA GLN A 34 -0.17 -22.91 27.61
C GLN A 34 0.16 -24.38 27.24
N THR A 35 0.37 -24.65 25.97
CA THR A 35 0.88 -25.94 25.51
C THR A 35 1.58 -25.80 24.16
N LYS A 36 2.68 -26.53 23.99
CA LYS A 36 3.38 -26.68 22.70
C LYS A 36 2.77 -27.88 21.98
N ILE A 37 2.20 -27.65 20.80
CA ILE A 37 1.48 -28.67 20.04
C ILE A 37 2.18 -28.91 18.69
N PRO A 38 2.65 -30.13 18.43
CA PRO A 38 2.97 -30.54 17.07
C PRO A 38 1.69 -30.71 16.26
N LEU A 39 1.63 -30.07 15.10
CA LEU A 39 0.50 -30.09 14.19
C LEU A 39 0.50 -31.39 13.37
N ALA A 40 -0.68 -31.94 13.08
CA ALA A 40 -0.78 -33.17 12.28
C ALA A 40 -0.51 -32.94 10.79
N SER A 41 -0.61 -31.68 10.34
CA SER A 41 -0.18 -31.18 9.04
C SER A 41 0.39 -29.79 9.25
N ASN A 42 1.38 -29.39 8.43
CA ASN A 42 1.98 -28.07 8.54
C ASN A 42 0.89 -27.00 8.37
N ALA A 43 0.82 -26.05 9.30
CA ALA A 43 0.01 -24.85 9.11
C ALA A 43 0.85 -23.82 8.36
N ASP A 44 0.24 -23.18 7.36
CA ASP A 44 0.78 -21.96 6.78
C ASP A 44 0.08 -20.77 7.46
N ILE A 45 0.83 -20.09 8.33
CA ILE A 45 0.37 -18.91 9.05
C ILE A 45 1.31 -17.78 8.67
N PHE A 46 0.78 -16.76 8.00
CA PHE A 46 1.55 -15.62 7.49
C PHE A 46 2.75 -16.01 6.58
N GLY A 47 2.59 -17.03 5.73
CA GLY A 47 3.64 -17.48 4.82
C GLY A 47 4.70 -18.36 5.50
N VAL A 48 4.54 -18.66 6.79
CA VAL A 48 5.43 -19.53 7.56
C VAL A 48 4.79 -20.90 7.68
N SER A 49 5.40 -21.89 7.02
CA SER A 49 5.03 -23.29 7.17
C SER A 49 5.67 -23.86 8.44
N THR A 50 4.86 -24.14 9.45
CA THR A 50 5.32 -24.74 10.70
C THR A 50 4.54 -26.02 11.01
N ASP A 51 5.22 -27.00 11.61
CA ASP A 51 4.62 -28.21 12.16
C ASP A 51 4.46 -28.13 13.68
N ILE A 52 4.76 -27.00 14.32
CA ILE A 52 4.65 -26.80 15.76
C ILE A 52 4.16 -25.37 16.06
N LEU A 53 3.17 -25.27 16.95
CA LEU A 53 2.68 -24.00 17.48
C LEU A 53 2.48 -24.07 18.99
N TRP A 54 2.54 -22.91 19.64
CA TRP A 54 2.13 -22.73 21.02
C TRP A 54 0.71 -22.19 21.06
N PHE A 55 -0.11 -22.80 21.91
CA PHE A 55 -1.49 -22.36 22.12
C PHE A 55 -1.66 -21.96 23.57
N GLN A 56 -2.25 -20.79 23.81
CA GLN A 56 -2.76 -20.41 25.12
C GLN A 56 -4.27 -20.50 25.14
N ASN A 57 -4.79 -20.89 26.30
CA ASN A 57 -6.21 -21.14 26.49
C ASN A 57 -7.09 -19.89 26.45
N ASN A 58 -6.49 -18.71 26.65
CA ASN A 58 -7.10 -17.41 26.42
C ASN A 58 -7.08 -17.00 24.94
N GLY A 59 -6.71 -17.87 23.99
CA GLY A 59 -6.92 -17.61 22.56
C GLY A 59 -5.71 -17.10 21.78
N ALA A 60 -4.51 -17.10 22.36
CA ALA A 60 -3.27 -16.80 21.64
C ALA A 60 -2.71 -18.05 20.92
N ILE A 61 -2.32 -17.86 19.65
CA ILE A 61 -1.61 -18.83 18.81
C ILE A 61 -0.25 -18.21 18.49
N SER A 62 0.85 -18.86 18.82
CA SER A 62 2.19 -18.30 18.67
C SER A 62 3.25 -19.29 18.19
N PHE A 63 4.33 -18.77 17.62
CA PHE A 63 5.46 -19.58 17.14
C PHE A 63 6.41 -19.97 18.28
N GLU A 64 6.55 -19.10 19.28
CA GLU A 64 7.29 -19.36 20.52
C GLU A 64 6.38 -19.30 21.75
N SER A 65 6.89 -19.79 22.89
CA SER A 65 6.19 -19.67 24.18
C SER A 65 6.00 -18.20 24.53
N THR A 66 4.85 -17.90 25.12
CA THR A 66 4.47 -16.57 25.56
C THR A 66 4.43 -16.60 27.08
N THR A 67 5.26 -15.78 27.70
CA THR A 67 5.49 -15.81 29.15
C THR A 67 4.46 -15.00 29.94
N ASP A 68 3.72 -14.14 29.24
CA ASP A 68 2.66 -13.30 29.77
C ASP A 68 1.51 -13.22 28.72
N SER A 69 0.47 -12.50 29.07
CA SER A 69 -0.76 -12.24 28.33
C SER A 69 -0.87 -10.80 27.83
N SER A 70 0.21 -10.03 27.97
CA SER A 70 0.34 -8.66 27.50
C SER A 70 1.05 -8.60 26.15
N PRO A 71 0.56 -7.82 25.16
CA PRO A 71 1.27 -7.52 23.92
C PRO A 71 2.69 -7.00 24.13
N ASP A 72 2.90 -6.20 25.16
CA ASP A 72 4.21 -5.63 25.50
C ASP A 72 5.26 -6.71 25.85
N SER A 73 4.82 -7.94 26.14
CA SER A 73 5.70 -9.07 26.48
C SER A 73 6.14 -9.90 25.27
N VAL A 74 5.60 -9.63 24.07
CA VAL A 74 6.00 -10.32 22.85
C VAL A 74 7.46 -9.94 22.54
N ALA A 75 8.31 -10.94 22.38
CA ALA A 75 9.70 -10.79 21.95
C ALA A 75 10.05 -11.97 21.04
N ARG A 76 10.65 -11.70 19.88
CA ARG A 76 11.00 -12.72 18.86
C ARG A 76 9.87 -13.68 18.51
N ASN A 77 8.65 -13.16 18.41
CA ASN A 77 7.47 -14.02 18.31
C ASN A 77 6.39 -13.33 17.50
N LEU A 78 5.53 -14.13 16.86
CA LEU A 78 4.25 -13.67 16.32
C LEU A 78 3.14 -14.37 17.10
N VAL A 79 2.14 -13.58 17.47
CA VAL A 79 0.97 -13.99 18.21
C VAL A 79 -0.28 -13.57 17.45
N VAL A 80 -1.10 -14.55 17.04
CA VAL A 80 -2.49 -14.31 16.64
C VAL A 80 -3.35 -14.44 17.88
N ALA A 81 -3.91 -13.33 18.35
CA ALA A 81 -4.67 -13.24 19.58
C ALA A 81 -6.16 -13.09 19.27
N SER A 82 -6.97 -14.09 19.63
CA SER A 82 -8.43 -13.98 19.53
C SER A 82 -9.11 -13.46 20.79
N LEU A 83 -8.48 -13.60 21.96
CA LEU A 83 -9.00 -13.12 23.23
C LEU A 83 -7.90 -13.04 24.30
N TRP A 84 -6.70 -12.60 23.88
CA TRP A 84 -5.48 -12.75 24.67
C TRP A 84 -5.44 -11.75 25.84
N GLY A 85 -5.66 -12.24 27.06
CA GLY A 85 -5.70 -11.42 28.28
C GLY A 85 -5.81 -12.28 29.53
N THR A 86 -6.03 -11.64 30.69
CA THR A 86 -6.10 -12.32 32.00
C THR A 86 -7.50 -12.28 32.60
N SER A 87 -7.74 -13.10 33.62
CA SER A 87 -8.93 -12.95 34.47
C SER A 87 -8.59 -12.25 35.78
N GLY A 88 -9.03 -11.00 35.95
CA GLY A 88 -8.96 -10.29 37.23
C GLY A 88 -7.56 -9.92 37.72
N SER A 89 -7.51 -9.42 38.96
CA SER A 89 -6.31 -8.90 39.64
C SER A 89 -5.23 -9.95 39.95
N ASP A 90 -5.54 -11.24 39.85
CA ASP A 90 -4.64 -12.34 40.21
C ASP A 90 -3.97 -13.00 38.98
N ALA A 91 -4.19 -12.46 37.77
CA ALA A 91 -3.53 -12.86 36.52
C ALA A 91 -3.57 -14.37 36.20
N LEU A 92 -4.66 -15.07 36.57
CA LEU A 92 -4.76 -16.50 36.32
C LEU A 92 -5.22 -16.78 34.89
N SER A 93 -4.46 -17.61 34.18
CA SER A 93 -4.82 -18.16 32.87
C SER A 93 -5.84 -19.30 32.98
N PRO A 94 -6.78 -19.44 32.04
CA PRO A 94 -7.65 -20.62 31.98
C PRO A 94 -6.86 -21.90 31.84
N SER A 95 -7.10 -22.87 32.72
CA SER A 95 -6.46 -24.20 32.68
C SER A 95 -7.39 -25.32 32.20
N ALA A 96 -8.68 -25.01 32.00
CA ALA A 96 -9.69 -25.96 31.54
C ALA A 96 -10.37 -25.49 30.25
N GLY A 97 -10.58 -26.43 29.33
CA GLY A 97 -11.10 -26.18 28.00
C GLY A 97 -10.59 -27.21 27.00
N LYS A 98 -10.98 -27.07 25.74
CA LYS A 98 -10.45 -27.88 24.64
C LYS A 98 -10.09 -26.99 23.47
N ILE A 99 -8.92 -27.24 22.90
CA ILE A 99 -8.45 -26.58 21.68
C ILE A 99 -8.44 -27.63 20.58
N PHE A 100 -9.01 -27.26 19.43
CA PHE A 100 -9.00 -28.06 18.22
C PHE A 100 -8.40 -27.23 17.11
N TYR A 101 -7.56 -27.79 16.27
CA TYR A 101 -6.98 -27.12 15.11
C TYR A 101 -7.02 -28.05 13.89
N ARG A 102 -6.98 -27.46 12.69
CA ARG A 102 -6.87 -28.17 11.42
C ARG A 102 -6.55 -27.22 10.28
N ASN A 103 -5.93 -27.75 9.23
CA ASN A 103 -6.01 -27.14 7.91
C ASN A 103 -7.36 -27.48 7.27
N VAL A 104 -8.01 -26.49 6.68
CA VAL A 104 -9.32 -26.61 6.05
C VAL A 104 -9.12 -26.77 4.55
N ALA A 105 -9.31 -27.98 4.05
CA ALA A 105 -9.22 -28.26 2.62
C ALA A 105 -10.37 -27.58 1.85
N SER A 106 -10.14 -27.26 0.58
CA SER A 106 -11.16 -26.67 -0.31
C SER A 106 -12.44 -27.53 -0.49
N SER A 107 -12.38 -28.81 -0.14
CA SER A 107 -13.53 -29.73 -0.13
C SER A 107 -14.30 -29.76 1.19
N ASP A 108 -13.79 -29.11 2.25
CA ASP A 108 -14.48 -29.00 3.53
C ASP A 108 -15.60 -27.96 3.44
N ALA A 109 -16.75 -28.24 4.07
CA ALA A 109 -17.87 -27.31 4.08
C ALA A 109 -17.51 -25.97 4.75
N ALA A 110 -16.64 -25.98 5.76
CA ALA A 110 -16.17 -24.76 6.42
C ALA A 110 -15.37 -23.85 5.47
N PHE A 111 -14.73 -24.39 4.43
CA PHE A 111 -13.97 -23.59 3.47
C PHE A 111 -14.87 -22.60 2.73
N ALA A 112 -16.05 -23.06 2.29
CA ALA A 112 -17.02 -22.22 1.59
C ALA A 112 -17.59 -21.12 2.50
N ASP A 113 -17.89 -21.47 3.76
CA ASP A 113 -18.38 -20.50 4.74
C ASP A 113 -17.33 -19.43 5.06
N ILE A 114 -16.08 -19.85 5.33
CA ILE A 114 -14.95 -18.93 5.59
C ILE A 114 -14.73 -18.00 4.39
N LYS A 115 -14.75 -18.56 3.18
CA LYS A 115 -14.61 -17.78 1.95
C LYS A 115 -15.70 -16.72 1.83
N ALA A 116 -16.97 -17.10 2.03
CA ALA A 116 -18.10 -16.19 1.92
C ALA A 116 -18.01 -15.05 2.94
N ASP A 117 -17.56 -15.35 4.17
CA ASP A 117 -17.35 -14.33 5.19
C ASP A 117 -16.24 -13.35 4.78
N ILE A 118 -15.11 -13.84 4.24
CA ILE A 118 -14.03 -12.97 3.75
C ILE A 118 -14.50 -12.09 2.59
N GLU A 119 -15.27 -12.63 1.65
CA GLU A 119 -15.87 -11.87 0.54
C GLU A 119 -16.86 -10.79 1.03
N ALA A 120 -17.48 -10.99 2.20
CA ALA A 120 -18.34 -10.01 2.85
C ALA A 120 -17.58 -8.91 3.62
N SER A 121 -16.25 -9.04 3.77
CA SER A 121 -15.44 -8.00 4.41
C SER A 121 -15.41 -6.72 3.59
N THR A 122 -15.31 -5.57 4.28
CA THR A 122 -15.23 -4.26 3.63
C THR A 122 -14.00 -4.16 2.72
N GLU A 123 -12.89 -4.82 3.05
CA GLU A 123 -11.68 -4.84 2.21
C GLU A 123 -11.83 -5.71 0.96
N ALA A 124 -12.59 -6.80 1.01
CA ALA A 124 -12.89 -7.56 -0.20
C ALA A 124 -13.87 -6.81 -1.11
N ASN A 125 -14.68 -5.89 -0.57
CA ASN A 125 -15.64 -5.07 -1.32
C ASN A 125 -16.53 -5.86 -2.29
N GLY A 126 -16.91 -7.10 -1.91
CA GLY A 126 -17.70 -8.00 -2.74
C GLY A 126 -16.94 -8.63 -3.92
N GLU A 127 -15.62 -8.44 -4.03
CA GLU A 127 -14.78 -9.18 -4.96
C GLU A 127 -14.63 -10.64 -4.53
N SER A 128 -14.50 -11.52 -5.52
CA SER A 128 -14.28 -12.94 -5.28
C SER A 128 -12.92 -13.20 -4.65
N VAL A 129 -12.86 -14.09 -3.67
CA VAL A 129 -11.61 -14.46 -2.98
C VAL A 129 -11.14 -15.85 -3.41
N ASN A 130 -9.86 -15.97 -3.73
CA ASN A 130 -9.21 -17.25 -4.01
C ASN A 130 -8.30 -17.64 -2.84
N LEU A 131 -8.86 -18.39 -1.88
CA LEU A 131 -8.12 -18.88 -0.72
C LEU A 131 -7.18 -20.01 -1.13
N GLN A 132 -5.95 -19.96 -0.62
CA GLN A 132 -4.88 -20.93 -0.86
C GLN A 132 -4.74 -21.84 0.36
N ASP A 133 -4.40 -21.26 1.51
CA ASP A 133 -4.26 -21.97 2.78
C ASP A 133 -5.26 -21.43 3.80
N VAL A 134 -5.84 -22.33 4.59
CA VAL A 134 -6.84 -21.98 5.61
C VAL A 134 -6.57 -22.83 6.85
N PHE A 135 -6.11 -22.19 7.91
CA PHE A 135 -5.90 -22.80 9.22
C PHE A 135 -7.01 -22.35 10.18
N LEU A 136 -7.73 -23.30 10.77
CA LEU A 136 -8.83 -23.03 11.69
C LEU A 136 -8.51 -23.60 13.07
N VAL A 137 -8.64 -22.77 14.10
CA VAL A 137 -8.53 -23.12 15.51
C VAL A 137 -9.87 -22.88 16.19
N THR A 138 -10.29 -23.80 17.05
CA THR A 138 -11.52 -23.73 17.85
C THR A 138 -11.18 -23.90 19.31
N TYR A 139 -11.50 -22.88 20.10
CA TYR A 139 -11.46 -22.89 21.55
C TYR A 139 -12.86 -23.24 22.06
N LYS A 140 -13.00 -24.35 22.77
CA LYS A 140 -14.30 -24.88 23.19
C LYS A 140 -14.35 -25.09 24.69
N ASN A 141 -15.43 -24.60 25.30
CA ASN A 141 -15.70 -24.69 26.74
C ASN A 141 -14.52 -24.18 27.59
N ILE A 142 -13.91 -23.07 27.19
CA ILE A 142 -12.85 -22.42 27.96
C ILE A 142 -13.44 -21.84 29.24
N ALA A 143 -13.05 -22.39 30.38
CA ALA A 143 -13.64 -22.04 31.67
C ALA A 143 -13.03 -20.76 32.23
N ASN A 144 -13.87 -19.88 32.80
CA ASN A 144 -13.38 -18.73 33.54
C ASN A 144 -12.56 -19.23 34.76
N PRO A 145 -11.32 -18.77 34.93
CA PRO A 145 -10.52 -19.12 36.11
C PRO A 145 -11.16 -18.70 37.43
N ALA A 146 -11.94 -17.62 37.43
CA ALA A 146 -12.67 -17.13 38.61
C ALA A 146 -14.02 -17.84 38.84
N ASP A 147 -14.65 -18.35 37.78
CA ASP A 147 -15.94 -19.06 37.85
C ASP A 147 -16.07 -20.14 36.77
N SER A 148 -15.73 -21.38 37.12
CA SER A 148 -15.78 -22.51 36.18
C SER A 148 -17.15 -22.81 35.55
N SER A 149 -18.24 -22.21 36.05
CA SER A 149 -19.57 -22.33 35.43
C SER A 149 -19.74 -21.46 34.18
N GLN A 150 -18.89 -20.44 34.02
CA GLN A 150 -18.84 -19.56 32.85
C GLN A 150 -17.88 -20.14 31.82
N LEU A 151 -18.40 -20.48 30.65
CA LEU A 151 -17.64 -21.13 29.58
C LEU A 151 -17.69 -20.31 28.29
N ASN A 152 -16.55 -20.15 27.64
CA ASN A 152 -16.43 -19.51 26.33
C ASN A 152 -16.22 -20.55 25.22
N THR A 153 -16.74 -20.27 24.03
CA THR A 153 -16.45 -21.02 22.80
C THR A 153 -16.30 -20.04 21.64
N TYR A 154 -15.18 -20.08 20.95
CA TYR A 154 -14.84 -19.18 19.85
C TYR A 154 -13.84 -19.83 18.89
N GLN A 155 -13.65 -19.21 17.72
CA GLN A 155 -12.79 -19.70 16.66
C GLN A 155 -11.90 -18.60 16.12
N THR A 156 -10.76 -19.03 15.60
CA THR A 156 -9.78 -18.21 14.90
C THR A 156 -9.47 -18.89 13.58
N VAL A 157 -9.60 -18.16 12.48
CA VAL A 157 -9.11 -18.61 11.18
C VAL A 157 -7.96 -17.72 10.77
N VAL A 158 -6.86 -18.33 10.32
CA VAL A 158 -5.81 -17.65 9.58
C VAL A 158 -5.84 -18.22 8.17
N ALA A 159 -5.99 -17.37 7.17
CA ALA A 159 -6.03 -17.80 5.78
C ALA A 159 -5.14 -16.92 4.89
N THR A 160 -4.74 -17.46 3.75
CA THR A 160 -4.01 -16.74 2.71
C THR A 160 -4.79 -16.83 1.40
N GLY A 161 -4.70 -15.81 0.56
CA GLY A 161 -5.37 -15.84 -0.73
C GLY A 161 -5.25 -14.55 -1.52
N LEU A 162 -5.93 -14.52 -2.66
CA LEU A 162 -6.02 -13.35 -3.53
C LEU A 162 -7.45 -12.78 -3.48
N ILE A 163 -7.56 -11.46 -3.55
CA ILE A 163 -8.83 -10.75 -3.77
C ILE A 163 -8.89 -10.37 -5.24
N GLY A 164 -9.98 -10.75 -5.92
CA GLY A 164 -10.20 -10.48 -7.34
C GLY A 164 -9.06 -10.97 -8.23
N SER A 165 -8.53 -10.06 -9.06
CA SER A 165 -7.36 -10.30 -9.92
C SER A 165 -6.06 -9.71 -9.36
N SER A 166 -6.01 -9.42 -8.06
CA SER A 166 -4.81 -8.85 -7.43
C SER A 166 -3.59 -9.75 -7.65
N ALA A 167 -2.45 -9.12 -7.95
CA ALA A 167 -1.14 -9.79 -8.01
C ALA A 167 -0.55 -10.06 -6.61
N SER A 168 -1.15 -9.51 -5.54
CA SER A 168 -0.64 -9.60 -4.17
C SER A 168 -1.44 -10.59 -3.32
N THR A 169 -0.75 -11.52 -2.67
CA THR A 169 -1.33 -12.38 -1.64
C THR A 169 -1.69 -11.56 -0.41
N LYS A 170 -2.88 -11.83 0.14
CA LYS A 170 -3.43 -11.23 1.35
C LYS A 170 -3.47 -12.28 2.46
N HIS A 171 -3.31 -11.82 3.69
CA HIS A 171 -3.53 -12.64 4.88
C HIS A 171 -4.85 -12.23 5.54
N PHE A 172 -5.66 -13.21 5.91
CA PHE A 172 -6.97 -12.99 6.53
C PHE A 172 -6.94 -13.58 7.94
N VAL A 173 -7.30 -12.79 8.94
CA VAL A 173 -7.53 -13.28 10.30
C VAL A 173 -9.00 -13.10 10.63
N LEU A 174 -9.65 -14.20 10.96
CA LEU A 174 -11.07 -14.26 11.24
C LEU A 174 -11.28 -14.64 12.69
N HIS A 175 -12.01 -13.81 13.42
CA HIS A 175 -12.42 -14.09 14.80
C HIS A 175 -13.92 -14.35 14.82
N ASN A 176 -14.32 -15.52 15.31
CA ASN A 176 -15.72 -15.92 15.40
C ASN A 176 -16.07 -16.31 16.84
N PHE A 177 -16.83 -15.44 17.52
CA PHE A 177 -17.24 -15.57 18.90
C PHE A 177 -18.64 -16.19 19.00
N ALA A 178 -18.69 -17.50 19.26
CA ALA A 178 -19.94 -18.21 19.40
C ALA A 178 -20.55 -18.01 20.78
N THR A 179 -19.90 -18.44 21.87
CA THR A 179 -20.44 -18.26 23.22
C THR A 179 -19.45 -17.52 24.09
N MET A 180 -19.85 -16.38 24.66
CA MET A 180 -19.00 -15.56 25.53
C MET A 180 -19.69 -15.33 26.89
N ALA A 181 -19.54 -16.29 27.80
CA ALA A 181 -20.08 -16.18 29.16
C ALA A 181 -19.27 -15.23 30.06
N TRP A 182 -18.00 -15.01 29.73
CA TRP A 182 -17.11 -14.08 30.42
C TRP A 182 -16.12 -13.46 29.43
N LYS A 183 -15.50 -12.35 29.80
CA LYS A 183 -14.52 -11.64 28.96
C LYS A 183 -13.27 -11.36 29.80
N PRO A 184 -12.05 -11.67 29.31
CA PRO A 184 -10.83 -11.35 30.05
C PRO A 184 -10.67 -9.85 30.23
N ASP A 185 -10.06 -9.45 31.34
CA ASP A 185 -9.62 -8.08 31.56
C ASP A 185 -8.41 -7.82 30.67
N PHE A 186 -8.35 -6.60 30.11
CA PHE A 186 -7.29 -6.18 29.18
C PHE A 186 -7.11 -7.14 27.99
N ALA A 187 -8.20 -7.74 27.49
CA ALA A 187 -8.13 -8.64 26.36
C ALA A 187 -7.66 -7.91 25.09
N ASN A 188 -6.67 -8.48 24.45
CA ASN A 188 -6.14 -8.04 23.16
C ASN A 188 -6.64 -8.99 22.09
N ILE A 189 -7.09 -8.41 20.98
CA ILE A 189 -7.56 -9.14 19.81
C ILE A 189 -6.85 -8.54 18.62
N GLY A 190 -6.19 -9.37 17.82
CA GLY A 190 -5.35 -8.89 16.73
C GLY A 190 -4.18 -9.79 16.42
N VAL A 191 -3.22 -9.22 15.70
CA VAL A 191 -1.93 -9.84 15.38
C VAL A 191 -0.84 -8.99 15.99
N PHE A 192 0.07 -9.62 16.74
CA PHE A 192 1.14 -8.96 17.46
C PHE A 192 2.44 -9.65 17.12
N ALA A 193 3.44 -8.90 16.70
CA ALA A 193 4.76 -9.43 16.38
C ALA A 193 5.82 -8.55 17.00
N ALA A 194 6.88 -9.18 17.49
CA ALA A 194 8.06 -8.48 17.94
C ALA A 194 9.34 -9.21 17.54
N ASN A 195 10.40 -8.45 17.29
CA ASN A 195 11.72 -8.99 17.01
C ASN A 195 12.60 -9.06 18.26
N GLU A 196 13.91 -9.30 18.05
CA GLU A 196 14.91 -9.40 19.12
C GLU A 196 15.17 -8.07 19.85
N GLU A 197 14.89 -6.94 19.19
CA GLU A 197 15.22 -5.59 19.63
C GLU A 197 14.03 -4.88 20.31
N ALA A 198 12.99 -5.65 20.64
CA ALA A 198 11.73 -5.19 21.26
C ALA A 198 10.91 -4.23 20.39
N GLU A 199 11.11 -4.28 19.08
CA GLU A 199 10.28 -3.55 18.13
C GLU A 199 8.95 -4.27 18.01
N GLN A 200 7.87 -3.55 18.27
CA GLN A 200 6.54 -4.14 18.37
C GLN A 200 5.67 -3.64 17.23
N CYS A 201 5.24 -4.57 16.39
CA CYS A 201 4.34 -4.32 15.29
C CYS A 201 3.05 -5.07 15.53
N GLN A 202 1.94 -4.37 15.38
CA GLN A 202 0.65 -4.91 15.76
C GLN A 202 -0.46 -4.41 14.86
N SER A 203 -1.49 -5.23 14.73
CA SER A 203 -2.76 -4.87 14.15
C SER A 203 -3.85 -5.33 15.10
N GLU A 204 -4.31 -4.39 15.93
CA GLU A 204 -5.45 -4.62 16.82
C GLU A 204 -6.75 -4.68 16.03
N LEU A 205 -7.65 -5.59 16.43
CA LEU A 205 -8.97 -5.66 15.86
C LEU A 205 -9.77 -4.41 16.26
N SER A 206 -10.25 -3.67 15.27
CA SER A 206 -11.14 -2.54 15.51
C SER A 206 -12.50 -3.02 16.04
N LEU A 207 -12.86 -2.55 17.23
CA LEU A 207 -14.10 -2.91 17.94
C LEU A 207 -14.93 -1.65 18.21
N PRO A 208 -15.83 -1.23 17.29
CA PRO A 208 -16.61 0.00 17.43
C PRO A 208 -17.41 0.08 18.74
N SER A 209 -17.96 -1.06 19.17
CA SER A 209 -18.76 -1.19 20.38
C SER A 209 -17.97 -1.71 21.59
N GLY A 210 -16.64 -1.84 21.45
CA GLY A 210 -15.72 -2.40 22.44
C GLY A 210 -15.89 -3.90 22.69
N LEU A 211 -15.00 -4.46 23.52
CA LEU A 211 -14.97 -5.88 23.90
C LEU A 211 -16.29 -6.40 24.48
N ALA A 212 -17.08 -5.52 25.13
CA ALA A 212 -18.33 -5.92 25.78
C ALA A 212 -19.36 -6.52 24.81
N ASN A 213 -19.30 -6.16 23.52
CA ASN A 213 -20.30 -6.50 22.51
C ASN A 213 -19.82 -7.50 21.45
N LEU A 214 -18.71 -8.21 21.67
CA LEU A 214 -18.11 -9.13 20.68
C LEU A 214 -19.13 -10.06 20.01
N GLU A 215 -20.01 -10.69 20.77
CA GLU A 215 -21.01 -11.65 20.25
C GLU A 215 -22.23 -11.01 19.55
N ASN A 216 -22.40 -9.68 19.68
CA ASN A 216 -23.58 -8.94 19.20
C ASN A 216 -23.26 -7.92 18.11
N ASP A 217 -21.97 -7.72 17.82
CA ASP A 217 -21.46 -6.78 16.83
C ASP A 217 -20.59 -7.53 15.79
N SER A 218 -20.29 -6.90 14.67
CA SER A 218 -19.55 -7.49 13.55
C SER A 218 -19.09 -6.41 12.58
N ASN A 219 -17.93 -6.62 11.94
CA ASN A 219 -17.50 -5.79 10.80
C ASN A 219 -17.85 -6.38 9.42
N ILE A 220 -18.59 -7.50 9.38
CA ILE A 220 -19.06 -8.15 8.14
C ILE A 220 -20.58 -8.36 8.10
N GLY A 221 -21.31 -7.79 9.05
CA GLY A 221 -22.77 -7.88 9.10
C GLY A 221 -23.34 -9.17 9.69
N GLU A 222 -22.49 -10.04 10.25
CA GLU A 222 -22.89 -11.25 10.97
C GLU A 222 -22.37 -11.23 12.41
N ASN A 223 -23.28 -11.01 13.36
CA ASN A 223 -22.99 -10.91 14.79
C ASN A 223 -21.98 -11.94 15.28
N GLY A 224 -20.93 -11.51 15.98
CA GLY A 224 -19.90 -12.40 16.51
C GLY A 224 -18.74 -12.67 15.55
N LYS A 225 -18.82 -12.25 14.29
CA LYS A 225 -17.75 -12.43 13.31
C LYS A 225 -17.02 -11.13 13.01
N TYR A 226 -15.69 -11.22 13.06
CA TYR A 226 -14.79 -10.13 12.72
C TYR A 226 -13.70 -10.60 11.78
N ILE A 227 -13.36 -9.77 10.80
CA ILE A 227 -12.30 -10.04 9.83
C ILE A 227 -11.27 -8.92 9.88
N GLN A 228 -10.01 -9.29 10.04
CA GLN A 228 -8.87 -8.43 9.71
C GLN A 228 -8.28 -8.95 8.40
N VAL A 229 -8.07 -8.02 7.47
CA VAL A 229 -7.37 -8.31 6.23
C VAL A 229 -6.05 -7.57 6.31
N HIS A 230 -4.96 -8.30 6.15
CA HIS A 230 -3.61 -7.76 6.17
C HIS A 230 -3.12 -7.76 4.73
N SER A 231 -3.21 -6.56 4.14
CA SER A 231 -2.84 -6.29 2.76
C SER A 231 -1.39 -5.85 2.58
N GLN A 232 -0.74 -5.49 3.68
CA GLN A 232 0.66 -5.09 3.82
C GLN A 232 1.22 -5.69 5.15
N GLY A 233 2.50 -5.46 5.44
CA GLY A 233 3.14 -5.84 6.70
C GLY A 233 2.43 -5.25 7.94
N LEU A 234 2.76 -5.76 9.13
CA LEU A 234 2.21 -5.24 10.38
C LEU A 234 2.80 -3.86 10.68
N GLU A 235 1.96 -2.91 11.06
CA GLU A 235 2.39 -1.54 11.40
C GLU A 235 3.09 -1.51 12.77
N CYS A 236 4.24 -0.86 12.83
CA CYS A 236 5.08 -0.81 14.02
C CYS A 236 4.77 0.41 14.89
N THR A 237 4.58 0.18 16.20
CA THR A 237 4.14 1.21 17.17
C THR A 237 5.29 1.93 17.86
N THR A 238 6.49 1.33 17.86
CA THR A 238 7.71 1.90 18.45
C THR A 238 8.59 2.58 17.40
N LYS A 239 9.45 3.51 17.82
CA LYS A 239 10.54 4.00 16.96
C LYS A 239 11.45 2.84 16.64
N PHE A 240 11.32 2.34 15.42
CA PHE A 240 12.13 1.29 14.84
C PHE A 240 13.63 1.67 14.94
N GLU A 241 14.41 0.84 15.63
CA GLU A 241 15.87 0.84 15.64
C GLU A 241 16.36 -0.08 14.53
N THR A 242 16.99 0.51 13.54
CA THR A 242 17.61 -0.22 12.44
C THR A 242 19.04 0.16 12.29
N LEU A 243 19.81 -0.73 11.69
CA LEU A 243 21.15 -0.41 11.21
C LEU A 243 21.09 0.71 10.15
N CYS A 244 19.97 0.89 9.45
CA CYS A 244 19.81 1.99 8.51
C CYS A 244 19.67 3.35 9.21
N PRO A 245 20.05 4.45 8.54
CA PRO A 245 19.76 5.80 9.02
C PRO A 245 18.27 6.00 9.29
N VAL A 246 17.93 6.95 10.17
CA VAL A 246 16.53 7.40 10.33
C VAL A 246 15.97 7.73 8.96
N HIS A 247 14.84 7.12 8.61
CA HIS A 247 14.18 7.38 7.33
C HIS A 247 13.78 8.86 7.25
N GLN A 248 13.87 9.42 6.05
CA GLN A 248 13.40 10.77 5.79
C GLN A 248 11.91 10.72 5.51
N GLU A 249 11.15 11.73 5.94
CA GLU A 249 9.76 11.87 5.48
C GLU A 249 9.75 12.17 3.99
N GLY A 250 8.87 11.52 3.24
CA GLY A 250 8.64 11.85 1.84
C GLY A 250 7.95 13.21 1.71
N SER A 251 8.14 13.89 0.59
CA SER A 251 7.43 15.15 0.34
C SER A 251 5.98 14.85 -0.02
N ARG A 252 5.03 15.29 0.82
CA ARG A 252 3.61 14.92 0.73
C ARG A 252 3.37 13.41 0.75
N ALA A 253 4.18 12.74 1.56
CA ALA A 253 3.98 11.34 1.87
C ALA A 253 4.02 11.18 3.38
N THR A 254 3.22 10.24 3.87
CA THR A 254 3.38 9.72 5.22
C THR A 254 4.27 8.50 5.17
N SER A 255 5.13 8.33 6.18
CA SER A 255 6.00 7.16 6.30
C SER A 255 5.66 6.37 7.55
N SER A 256 5.46 5.06 7.39
CA SER A 256 5.24 4.14 8.50
C SER A 256 6.23 2.98 8.45
N GLY A 257 6.78 2.62 9.61
CA GLY A 257 7.59 1.41 9.77
C GLY A 257 6.69 0.19 9.74
N MET A 258 7.08 -0.80 8.96
CA MET A 258 6.31 -2.02 8.71
C MET A 258 7.19 -3.25 8.89
N LEU A 259 6.60 -4.32 9.41
CA LEU A 259 7.21 -5.64 9.49
C LEU A 259 6.61 -6.55 8.43
N ALA A 260 7.43 -6.96 7.45
CA ALA A 260 7.07 -7.96 6.45
C ALA A 260 7.68 -9.33 6.75
N PHE A 261 6.96 -10.35 6.33
CA PHE A 261 7.36 -11.74 6.41
C PHE A 261 8.30 -12.07 5.24
N LYS A 262 9.53 -12.51 5.52
CA LYS A 262 10.49 -12.85 4.46
C LYS A 262 10.41 -14.33 4.06
N GLY A 263 9.34 -14.70 3.36
CA GLY A 263 9.26 -15.98 2.64
C GLY A 263 9.32 -17.26 3.49
N PHE A 264 9.11 -18.38 2.80
CA PHE A 264 8.61 -19.66 3.35
C PHE A 264 9.59 -20.53 4.16
N ARG A 265 10.80 -20.08 4.50
CA ARG A 265 11.88 -20.99 4.95
C ARG A 265 12.35 -20.85 6.39
N ASP A 266 12.14 -19.71 7.03
CA ASP A 266 12.51 -19.53 8.43
C ASP A 266 11.53 -18.60 9.14
N SER A 267 10.86 -19.11 10.20
CA SER A 267 9.95 -18.33 11.04
C SER A 267 10.64 -17.18 11.79
N ALA A 268 11.98 -17.16 11.77
CA ALA A 268 12.81 -16.12 12.37
C ALA A 268 13.24 -15.01 11.40
N GLU A 269 12.99 -15.14 10.09
CA GLU A 269 13.42 -14.13 9.10
C GLU A 269 12.28 -13.16 8.79
N TRP A 270 12.35 -11.99 9.44
CA TRP A 270 11.46 -10.87 9.22
C TRP A 270 12.24 -9.72 8.59
N ASP A 271 11.67 -9.09 7.57
CA ASP A 271 12.26 -7.90 6.98
C ASP A 271 11.44 -6.69 7.43
N PHE A 272 12.15 -5.74 8.04
CA PHE A 272 11.59 -4.43 8.30
C PHE A 272 11.77 -3.53 7.09
N TYR A 273 10.73 -2.76 6.82
CA TYR A 273 10.75 -1.80 5.75
C TYR A 273 9.96 -0.55 6.16
N VAL A 274 10.24 0.56 5.48
CA VAL A 274 9.46 1.78 5.59
C VAL A 274 8.54 1.83 4.39
N SER A 275 7.24 2.00 4.63
CA SER A 275 6.26 2.26 3.60
C SER A 275 6.01 3.77 3.52
N TYR A 276 6.12 4.34 2.33
CA TYR A 276 5.76 5.71 2.02
C TYR A 276 4.45 5.70 1.25
N GLU A 277 3.40 6.33 1.79
CA GLU A 277 2.10 6.50 1.14
C GLU A 277 1.90 7.99 0.85
N CYS A 278 1.69 8.34 -0.43
CA CYS A 278 1.41 9.70 -0.85
C CYS A 278 0.10 10.21 -0.25
N ASP A 279 0.04 11.51 0.04
CA ASP A 279 -1.21 12.18 0.38
C ASP A 279 -2.22 12.02 -0.77
N PRO A 280 -3.55 11.95 -0.49
CA PRO A 280 -4.55 11.84 -1.55
C PRO A 280 -4.37 12.90 -2.63
N GLN A 281 -4.54 12.52 -3.90
CA GLN A 281 -4.32 13.35 -5.10
C GLN A 281 -2.84 13.59 -5.47
N PHE A 282 -1.91 12.91 -4.80
CA PHE A 282 -0.49 12.92 -5.15
C PHE A 282 -0.01 11.51 -5.45
N GLU A 283 0.92 11.39 -6.39
CA GLU A 283 1.48 10.14 -6.87
C GLU A 283 3.00 10.28 -6.99
N ILE A 284 3.71 9.16 -6.82
CA ILE A 284 5.17 9.05 -7.04
C ILE A 284 5.45 9.08 -8.55
N SER A 285 4.61 8.36 -9.29
CA SER A 285 4.53 8.33 -10.75
C SER A 285 3.11 7.93 -11.14
N SER A 286 2.73 8.12 -12.40
CA SER A 286 1.38 7.79 -12.90
C SER A 286 0.85 6.44 -12.37
N GLY A 287 -0.20 6.48 -11.54
CA GLY A 287 -0.85 5.32 -10.93
C GLY A 287 -0.09 4.63 -9.79
N VAL A 288 0.97 5.25 -9.27
CA VAL A 288 1.80 4.71 -8.17
C VAL A 288 1.77 5.66 -6.98
N GLU A 289 1.09 5.26 -5.91
CA GLU A 289 0.90 6.06 -4.69
C GLU A 289 1.72 5.58 -3.48
N VAL A 290 2.31 4.37 -3.58
CA VAL A 290 3.00 3.72 -2.46
C VAL A 290 4.39 3.22 -2.87
N LEU A 291 5.39 3.51 -2.05
CA LEU A 291 6.76 3.00 -2.19
C LEU A 291 7.19 2.29 -0.89
N SER A 292 7.71 1.08 -1.01
CA SER A 292 8.29 0.35 0.12
C SER A 292 9.82 0.32 0.01
N SER A 293 10.51 0.67 1.09
CA SER A 293 11.96 0.70 1.17
C SER A 293 12.48 -0.21 2.29
N VAL A 294 13.28 -1.21 1.94
CA VAL A 294 13.83 -2.21 2.87
C VAL A 294 15.22 -1.78 3.32
N CYS A 295 15.53 -1.96 4.60
CA CYS A 295 16.89 -1.73 5.07
C CYS A 295 17.82 -2.86 4.61
N ARG A 296 18.89 -2.53 3.88
CA ARG A 296 19.88 -3.50 3.40
C ARG A 296 21.27 -3.16 3.90
N TYR A 297 21.89 -4.13 4.57
CA TYR A 297 23.32 -4.07 4.87
C TYR A 297 24.12 -4.35 3.60
N ASP A 298 24.98 -3.40 3.24
CA ASP A 298 25.94 -3.52 2.16
C ASP A 298 27.29 -4.00 2.72
N PRO A 299 27.67 -5.26 2.50
CA PRO A 299 28.90 -5.82 3.04
C PRO A 299 30.17 -5.23 2.40
N ASP A 300 30.09 -4.65 1.20
CA ASP A 300 31.23 -4.06 0.52
C ASP A 300 31.61 -2.71 1.12
N TYR A 301 30.60 -1.96 1.56
CA TYR A 301 30.76 -0.64 2.17
C TYR A 301 30.64 -0.64 3.70
N TYR A 302 30.34 -1.80 4.31
CA TYR A 302 30.10 -1.98 5.74
C TYR A 302 29.07 -0.97 6.29
N ASP A 303 28.05 -0.68 5.49
CA ASP A 303 27.03 0.34 5.79
C ASP A 303 25.63 -0.19 5.46
N SER A 304 24.63 0.28 6.18
CA SER A 304 23.24 -0.09 5.97
C SER A 304 22.50 1.06 5.32
N ARG A 305 21.80 0.79 4.21
CA ARG A 305 21.07 1.79 3.46
C ARG A 305 19.66 1.32 3.10
N TRP A 306 18.77 2.30 3.02
CA TRP A 306 17.43 2.10 2.49
C TRP A 306 17.53 1.73 1.00
N SER A 307 16.74 0.74 0.58
CA SER A 307 16.74 0.28 -0.82
C SER A 307 16.19 1.30 -1.81
N ALA A 308 15.40 2.25 -1.31
CA ALA A 308 14.89 3.40 -2.02
C ALA A 308 14.91 4.64 -1.11
N GLU A 309 15.13 5.81 -1.69
CA GLU A 309 15.02 7.10 -1.00
C GLU A 309 13.54 7.45 -0.75
N ALA A 310 13.31 8.42 0.15
CA ALA A 310 11.96 8.92 0.41
C ALA A 310 11.40 9.59 -0.85
N PRO A 311 10.16 9.29 -1.27
CA PRO A 311 9.63 9.78 -2.53
C PRO A 311 9.24 11.25 -2.43
N THR A 312 9.15 11.90 -3.59
CA THR A 312 8.48 13.19 -3.74
C THR A 312 7.15 12.96 -4.45
N CYS A 313 6.03 13.07 -3.73
CA CYS A 313 4.72 12.89 -4.30
C CYS A 313 4.23 14.17 -5.00
N THR A 314 3.80 14.01 -6.24
CA THR A 314 3.39 15.11 -7.12
C THR A 314 1.96 14.91 -7.58
N ASN A 315 1.24 16.01 -7.79
CA ASN A 315 -0.11 15.91 -8.34
C ASN A 315 0.01 15.94 -9.87
N SER A 316 -0.35 14.83 -10.52
CA SER A 316 -0.29 14.61 -11.97
C SER A 316 -1.13 15.63 -12.76
N GLU A 317 -2.12 16.28 -12.15
CA GLU A 317 -2.90 17.38 -12.75
C GLU A 317 -2.15 18.72 -12.76
N THR A 318 -0.99 18.79 -12.08
CA THR A 318 -0.20 20.01 -11.88
C THR A 318 1.28 19.79 -12.23
N VAL A 319 1.54 19.21 -13.39
CA VAL A 319 2.89 19.00 -13.96
C VAL A 319 3.15 19.89 -15.16
N LYS A 320 4.43 20.10 -15.48
CA LYS A 320 4.92 20.73 -16.70
C LYS A 320 5.14 19.64 -17.74
N THR A 321 4.37 19.67 -18.81
CA THR A 321 4.39 18.63 -19.85
C THR A 321 5.14 19.10 -21.09
N PHE A 322 6.03 18.26 -21.59
CA PHE A 322 6.74 18.43 -22.84
C PHE A 322 6.51 17.22 -23.74
N ASP A 323 6.09 17.46 -24.98
CA ASP A 323 6.04 16.43 -26.02
C ASP A 323 7.40 16.41 -26.73
N ILE A 324 8.03 15.24 -26.78
CA ILE A 324 9.33 15.05 -27.40
C ILE A 324 9.16 14.13 -28.59
N LYS A 325 9.85 14.49 -29.66
CA LYS A 325 9.90 13.71 -30.89
C LYS A 325 11.32 13.65 -31.38
N ILE A 326 11.83 12.43 -31.52
CA ILE A 326 13.17 12.15 -32.04
C ILE A 326 13.09 11.23 -33.25
N VAL A 327 14.03 11.38 -34.17
CA VAL A 327 14.22 10.48 -35.30
C VAL A 327 15.44 9.60 -35.03
N ILE A 328 15.25 8.29 -35.14
CA ILE A 328 16.32 7.29 -35.02
C ILE A 328 16.66 6.80 -36.42
N ASP A 329 17.90 7.03 -36.83
CA ASP A 329 18.43 6.65 -38.15
C ASP A 329 18.84 5.17 -38.16
N LYS A 330 19.47 4.69 -37.07
CA LYS A 330 19.91 3.29 -36.94
C LYS A 330 19.58 2.65 -35.59
N ILE A 331 19.30 1.35 -35.64
CA ILE A 331 19.19 0.46 -34.48
C ILE A 331 20.14 -0.72 -34.73
N ALA A 332 21.09 -0.95 -33.82
CA ALA A 332 22.07 -2.05 -33.92
C ALA A 332 22.86 -2.04 -35.26
N ASP A 333 23.39 -0.87 -35.65
CA ASP A 333 24.14 -0.62 -36.89
C ASP A 333 23.35 -0.81 -38.20
N LYS A 334 22.03 -1.00 -38.15
CA LYS A 334 21.15 -1.13 -39.32
C LYS A 334 20.17 0.04 -39.41
N PRO A 335 19.68 0.41 -40.62
CA PRO A 335 18.59 1.38 -40.77
C PRO A 335 17.43 1.00 -39.84
N ALA A 336 16.93 1.97 -39.07
CA ALA A 336 16.00 1.69 -37.98
C ALA A 336 14.69 1.03 -38.45
N GLU A 337 14.20 1.37 -39.65
CA GLU A 337 13.02 0.76 -40.26
C GLU A 337 13.27 -0.71 -40.63
N GLU A 338 14.45 -1.03 -41.17
CA GLU A 338 14.86 -2.41 -41.47
C GLU A 338 14.98 -3.23 -40.17
N ALA A 339 15.66 -2.68 -39.16
CA ALA A 339 15.82 -3.32 -37.86
C ALA A 339 14.46 -3.57 -37.17
N SER A 340 13.54 -2.61 -37.25
CA SER A 340 12.18 -2.72 -36.71
C SER A 340 11.36 -3.81 -37.42
N GLN A 341 11.49 -3.92 -38.75
CA GLN A 341 10.82 -4.96 -39.52
C GLN A 341 11.41 -6.36 -39.29
N GLU A 342 12.73 -6.47 -39.15
CA GLU A 342 13.40 -7.76 -38.96
C GLU A 342 13.25 -8.32 -37.54
N ARG A 343 13.32 -7.45 -36.52
CA ARG A 343 13.34 -7.86 -35.10
C ARG A 343 11.99 -7.76 -34.41
N GLY A 344 11.02 -7.05 -34.97
CA GLY A 344 9.70 -6.83 -34.35
C GLY A 344 9.85 -6.25 -32.94
N ASP A 345 9.22 -6.88 -31.95
CA ASP A 345 9.28 -6.48 -30.54
C ASP A 345 10.71 -6.34 -29.99
N GLY A 346 11.68 -7.09 -30.54
CA GLY A 346 13.08 -6.99 -30.14
C GLY A 346 13.75 -5.66 -30.52
N ALA A 347 13.25 -4.95 -31.54
CA ALA A 347 13.70 -3.59 -31.85
C ALA A 347 13.12 -2.56 -30.87
N ASN A 348 11.85 -2.74 -30.47
CA ASN A 348 11.20 -1.85 -29.50
C ASN A 348 11.92 -1.89 -28.15
N ILE A 349 12.33 -3.08 -27.68
CA ILE A 349 13.11 -3.22 -26.44
C ILE A 349 14.44 -2.45 -26.51
N LEU A 350 15.13 -2.49 -27.66
CA LEU A 350 16.39 -1.75 -27.84
C LEU A 350 16.18 -0.24 -27.87
N VAL A 351 15.08 0.20 -28.50
CA VAL A 351 14.66 1.61 -28.49
C VAL A 351 14.33 2.06 -27.08
N GLU A 352 13.50 1.32 -26.33
CA GLU A 352 13.15 1.63 -24.94
C GLU A 352 14.37 1.66 -24.01
N THR A 353 15.31 0.72 -24.19
CA THR A 353 16.55 0.67 -23.41
C THR A 353 17.43 1.89 -23.70
N GLY A 354 17.68 2.19 -24.99
CA GLY A 354 18.48 3.35 -25.37
C GLY A 354 17.83 4.69 -25.02
N LEU A 355 16.49 4.77 -25.05
CA LEU A 355 15.74 5.92 -24.54
C LEU A 355 15.92 6.06 -23.03
N SER A 356 15.83 4.97 -22.27
CA SER A 356 16.03 5.01 -20.81
C SER A 356 17.43 5.54 -20.46
N GLU A 357 18.46 5.11 -21.19
CA GLU A 357 19.82 5.66 -21.05
C GLU A 357 19.88 7.15 -21.42
N LEU A 358 19.28 7.56 -22.54
CA LEU A 358 19.22 8.98 -22.93
C LEU A 358 18.56 9.85 -21.85
N ILE A 359 17.44 9.39 -21.29
CA ILE A 359 16.68 10.06 -20.22
C ILE A 359 17.53 10.23 -18.95
N GLU A 360 18.25 9.18 -18.56
CA GLU A 360 19.19 9.23 -17.43
C GLU A 360 20.32 10.24 -17.67
N TYR A 361 20.89 10.29 -18.89
CA TYR A 361 21.97 11.22 -19.24
C TYR A 361 21.52 12.68 -19.25
N ILE A 362 20.28 12.99 -19.64
CA ILE A 362 19.74 14.35 -19.57
C ILE A 362 19.26 14.72 -18.15
N GLY A 363 19.41 13.81 -17.18
CA GLY A 363 19.14 14.06 -15.76
C GLY A 363 17.65 14.04 -15.41
N ILE A 364 16.86 13.26 -16.14
CA ILE A 364 15.42 13.08 -15.92
C ILE A 364 15.19 11.69 -15.36
N GLU A 365 14.27 11.56 -14.40
CA GLU A 365 13.95 10.25 -13.83
C GLU A 365 13.01 9.48 -14.78
N SER A 366 13.19 8.16 -14.90
CA SER A 366 12.33 7.34 -15.77
C SER A 366 10.84 7.38 -15.39
N SER A 367 10.53 7.67 -14.12
CA SER A 367 9.18 7.89 -13.59
C SER A 367 8.48 9.13 -14.19
N GLN A 368 9.25 10.05 -14.80
CA GLN A 368 8.77 11.29 -15.40
C GLN A 368 8.52 11.17 -16.90
N VAL A 369 8.63 9.97 -17.48
CA VAL A 369 8.46 9.72 -18.91
C VAL A 369 7.24 8.83 -19.15
N SER A 370 6.37 9.23 -20.07
CA SER A 370 5.16 8.49 -20.45
C SER A 370 4.95 8.44 -21.97
N ASP A 371 3.95 7.66 -22.39
CA ASP A 371 3.41 7.65 -23.76
C ASP A 371 4.42 7.38 -24.87
N ILE A 372 5.39 6.49 -24.62
CA ILE A 372 6.38 6.10 -25.62
C ILE A 372 5.68 5.41 -26.79
N ASN A 373 5.74 6.04 -27.96
CA ASN A 373 5.14 5.57 -29.20
C ASN A 373 6.20 5.52 -30.29
N ILE A 374 6.39 4.34 -30.88
CA ILE A 374 7.39 4.08 -31.92
C ILE A 374 6.64 3.83 -33.22
N ARG A 375 6.94 4.63 -34.26
CA ARG A 375 6.29 4.49 -35.57
C ARG A 375 7.23 4.79 -36.74
N PRO A 376 6.99 4.22 -37.94
CA PRO A 376 7.80 4.51 -39.11
C PRO A 376 7.83 6.00 -39.47
N PHE A 377 8.97 6.51 -39.94
CA PHE A 377 9.10 7.91 -40.35
C PHE A 377 8.28 8.22 -41.62
N ASN A 378 7.38 9.20 -41.55
CA ASN A 378 6.64 9.71 -42.71
C ASN A 378 6.98 11.18 -43.00
N PRO A 379 7.83 11.50 -43.99
CA PRO A 379 8.30 12.86 -44.24
C PRO A 379 7.17 13.88 -44.51
N ASN A 380 6.00 13.43 -44.97
CA ASN A 380 4.89 14.31 -45.38
C ASN A 380 3.93 14.68 -44.25
N GLU A 381 3.95 13.94 -43.14
CA GLU A 381 3.00 14.09 -42.02
C GLU A 381 3.62 14.82 -40.82
N GLU A 382 4.94 14.70 -40.66
CA GLU A 382 5.59 14.83 -39.35
C GLU A 382 6.23 16.19 -39.05
N TRP A 383 6.35 17.06 -40.06
CA TRP A 383 6.97 18.38 -39.96
C TRP A 383 6.13 19.42 -40.72
N LYS A 384 5.11 19.98 -40.07
CA LYS A 384 4.22 21.05 -40.60
C LYS A 384 4.52 22.45 -40.04
N SER A 385 5.74 22.73 -39.58
CA SER A 385 6.15 24.10 -39.23
C SER A 385 6.89 24.78 -40.39
N ASP A 386 6.84 26.12 -40.43
CA ASP A 386 7.28 26.97 -41.55
C ASP A 386 8.81 26.96 -41.83
N GLU A 387 9.59 26.12 -41.14
CA GLU A 387 11.03 25.94 -41.37
C GLU A 387 11.29 24.54 -41.90
N ARG A 388 11.20 24.39 -43.23
CA ARG A 388 11.64 23.17 -43.93
C ARG A 388 13.17 23.05 -43.86
N ALA A 389 13.67 22.19 -42.97
CA ALA A 389 14.80 21.35 -43.34
C ALA A 389 14.25 20.21 -44.23
N GLU A 390 14.83 19.98 -45.40
CA GLU A 390 14.55 18.76 -46.17
C GLU A 390 15.16 17.59 -45.39
N VAL A 391 14.33 16.89 -44.62
CA VAL A 391 14.76 15.72 -43.84
C VAL A 391 14.82 14.50 -44.77
N ASP A 392 16.02 14.12 -45.21
CA ASP A 392 16.26 12.88 -45.96
C ASP A 392 16.44 11.70 -44.99
N ALA A 393 15.38 11.30 -44.30
CA ALA A 393 15.38 10.21 -43.31
C ALA A 393 14.69 8.92 -43.82
N SER A 394 15.02 8.50 -45.05
CA SER A 394 14.53 7.23 -45.58
C SER A 394 15.09 6.04 -44.78
N GLY A 395 14.25 5.15 -44.26
CA GLY A 395 14.68 4.00 -43.46
C GLY A 395 14.79 4.26 -41.95
N SER A 396 14.22 5.36 -41.46
CA SER A 396 14.28 5.78 -40.04
C SER A 396 12.95 5.52 -39.32
N VAL A 397 12.98 5.55 -37.98
CA VAL A 397 11.76 5.52 -37.14
C VAL A 397 11.64 6.79 -36.30
N ILE A 398 10.40 7.15 -35.98
CA ILE A 398 10.07 8.23 -35.05
C ILE A 398 9.74 7.61 -33.70
N VAL A 399 10.29 8.19 -32.66
CA VAL A 399 9.86 7.97 -31.28
C VAL A 399 9.24 9.26 -30.76
N GLU A 400 8.02 9.14 -30.28
CA GLU A 400 7.31 10.17 -29.54
C GLU A 400 7.19 9.73 -28.09
N PHE A 401 7.43 10.64 -27.16
CA PHE A 401 7.23 10.40 -25.73
C PHE A 401 6.99 11.72 -25.01
N THR A 402 6.43 11.63 -23.81
CA THR A 402 6.11 12.79 -22.98
C THR A 402 7.06 12.84 -21.80
N ILE A 403 7.59 14.02 -21.49
CA ILE A 403 8.26 14.30 -20.20
C ILE A 403 7.31 15.13 -19.34
N GLU A 404 7.05 14.65 -18.12
CA GLU A 404 6.27 15.31 -17.10
C GLU A 404 7.17 15.71 -15.93
N LEU A 405 7.52 17.00 -15.87
CA LEU A 405 8.32 17.54 -14.77
C LEU A 405 7.41 18.16 -13.72
N PRO A 406 7.76 18.07 -12.43
CA PRO A 406 7.09 18.86 -11.41
C PRO A 406 7.12 20.35 -11.78
N LEU A 407 6.02 21.08 -11.54
CA LEU A 407 5.99 22.54 -11.76
C LEU A 407 7.09 23.27 -10.96
N ALA A 408 7.70 22.63 -9.96
CA ALA A 408 8.89 23.06 -9.23
C ALA A 408 10.11 23.43 -10.06
N VAL A 409 10.23 22.92 -11.28
CA VAL A 409 11.36 23.20 -12.18
C VAL A 409 11.17 24.54 -12.92
N LYS A 410 10.08 25.27 -12.64
CA LYS A 410 9.51 26.41 -13.41
C LYS A 410 10.48 27.47 -13.94
N ASP A 411 11.55 27.77 -13.22
CA ASP A 411 12.43 28.90 -13.58
C ASP A 411 13.69 28.48 -14.34
N LYS A 412 13.90 27.18 -14.62
CA LYS A 412 15.19 26.69 -15.13
C LYS A 412 15.14 25.80 -16.37
N VAL A 413 13.99 25.25 -16.75
CA VAL A 413 13.92 24.31 -17.87
C VAL A 413 12.85 24.74 -18.87
N THR A 414 13.30 25.22 -20.02
CA THR A 414 12.49 25.53 -21.21
C THR A 414 12.50 24.37 -22.21
N GLN A 415 11.64 24.45 -23.22
CA GLN A 415 11.69 23.51 -24.35
C GLN A 415 13.07 23.50 -25.03
N GLU A 416 13.76 24.65 -25.07
CA GLU A 416 15.11 24.78 -25.58
C GLU A 416 16.13 24.11 -24.67
N ASP A 417 16.02 24.23 -23.34
CA ASP A 417 16.95 23.55 -22.42
C ASP A 417 16.88 22.02 -22.55
N ILE A 418 15.67 21.45 -22.68
CA ILE A 418 15.49 20.01 -22.91
C ILE A 418 16.06 19.63 -24.28
N LYS A 419 15.74 20.40 -25.32
CA LYS A 419 16.23 20.14 -26.67
C LYS A 419 17.77 20.18 -26.74
N ASP A 420 18.37 21.21 -26.15
CA ASP A 420 19.83 21.40 -26.14
C ASP A 420 20.51 20.29 -25.34
N ASN A 421 19.94 19.84 -24.21
CA ASN A 421 20.50 18.70 -23.47
C ASN A 421 20.44 17.39 -24.27
N ILE A 422 19.33 17.09 -24.95
CA ILE A 422 19.25 15.91 -25.81
C ILE A 422 20.29 16.00 -26.93
N ILE A 423 20.39 17.14 -27.62
CA ILE A 423 21.39 17.35 -28.68
C ILE A 423 22.81 17.18 -28.12
N ASN A 424 23.12 17.75 -26.97
CA ASN A 424 24.44 17.63 -26.35
C ASN A 424 24.79 16.17 -26.08
N VAL A 425 23.89 15.41 -25.43
CA VAL A 425 24.12 13.98 -25.13
C VAL A 425 24.30 13.17 -26.41
N VAL A 426 23.45 13.38 -27.42
CA VAL A 426 23.54 12.69 -28.72
C VAL A 426 24.86 13.03 -29.42
N SER A 427 25.26 14.29 -29.44
CA SER A 427 26.50 14.73 -30.09
C SER A 427 27.78 14.24 -29.39
N GLU A 428 27.75 14.12 -28.05
CA GLU A 428 28.90 13.67 -27.25
C GLU A 428 29.09 12.15 -27.32
N LEU A 429 28.00 11.39 -27.26
CA LEU A 429 28.05 9.92 -27.23
C LEU A 429 28.02 9.30 -28.63
N GLY A 430 27.38 9.95 -29.60
CA GLY A 430 27.19 9.49 -30.97
C GLY A 430 26.21 8.31 -31.11
N VAL A 431 26.40 7.27 -30.29
CA VAL A 431 25.51 6.12 -30.17
C VAL A 431 25.11 5.95 -28.71
N ILE A 432 23.81 5.90 -28.44
CA ILE A 432 23.24 5.71 -27.09
C ILE A 432 22.61 4.32 -27.03
N GLY A 433 23.11 3.44 -26.17
CA GLY A 433 22.85 2.01 -26.25
C GLY A 433 23.23 1.43 -27.63
N GLU A 434 22.22 1.10 -28.44
CA GLU A 434 22.36 0.65 -29.84
C GLU A 434 21.71 1.61 -30.85
N LEU A 435 21.42 2.86 -30.45
CA LEU A 435 20.66 3.83 -31.23
C LEU A 435 21.56 4.93 -31.80
N GLU A 436 21.42 5.21 -33.09
CA GLU A 436 21.97 6.41 -33.74
C GLU A 436 20.82 7.39 -33.96
N ILE A 437 20.77 8.43 -33.14
CA ILE A 437 19.73 9.46 -33.14
C ILE A 437 20.15 10.61 -34.04
N ASN A 438 19.22 11.10 -34.85
CA ASN A 438 19.46 12.23 -35.73
C ASN A 438 19.33 13.55 -34.97
N GLU A 439 20.46 14.19 -34.69
CA GLU A 439 20.52 15.45 -33.92
C GLU A 439 19.79 16.62 -34.59
N GLU A 440 19.68 16.64 -35.92
CA GLU A 440 18.97 17.69 -36.66
C GLU A 440 17.45 17.56 -36.53
N ASN A 441 16.95 16.38 -36.12
CA ASN A 441 15.55 16.01 -36.11
C ASN A 441 14.99 15.74 -34.71
N ILE A 442 15.36 16.59 -33.76
CA ILE A 442 14.82 16.62 -32.40
C ILE A 442 13.83 17.78 -32.26
N GLN A 443 12.58 17.47 -31.90
CA GLN A 443 11.57 18.46 -31.50
C GLN A 443 11.19 18.28 -30.04
N VAL A 444 11.02 19.40 -29.36
CA VAL A 444 10.45 19.48 -28.02
C VAL A 444 9.40 20.58 -28.05
N VAL A 445 8.18 20.27 -27.63
CA VAL A 445 7.06 21.22 -27.58
C VAL A 445 6.51 21.25 -26.15
N GLU A 446 6.57 22.41 -25.50
CA GLU A 446 5.90 22.58 -24.21
C GLU A 446 4.37 22.60 -24.41
N LYS A 447 3.68 21.62 -23.81
CA LYS A 447 2.21 21.49 -23.84
C LYS A 447 1.52 21.91 -22.54
N THR A 448 2.27 22.53 -21.65
CA THR A 448 1.77 22.92 -20.32
C THR A 448 0.56 23.86 -20.44
N PRO A 449 -0.59 23.55 -19.82
CA PRO A 449 -1.78 24.39 -19.88
C PRO A 449 -1.54 25.83 -19.43
N GLN A 450 -2.01 26.81 -20.23
CA GLN A 450 -1.76 28.24 -19.99
C GLN A 450 -2.25 28.74 -18.62
N CYS A 451 -3.32 28.15 -18.06
CA CYS A 451 -3.79 28.55 -16.73
C CYS A 451 -2.88 28.08 -15.59
N LEU A 452 -2.08 27.01 -15.76
CA LEU A 452 -1.01 26.65 -14.83
C LEU A 452 0.16 27.63 -14.94
N VAL A 453 0.51 28.04 -16.17
CA VAL A 453 1.52 29.09 -16.44
C VAL A 453 1.14 30.42 -15.75
N ASP A 454 -0.14 30.81 -15.87
CA ASP A 454 -0.72 32.01 -15.28
C ASP A 454 -0.85 31.92 -13.75
N CYS A 455 -1.22 30.76 -13.21
CA CYS A 455 -1.35 30.55 -11.77
C CYS A 455 0.00 30.74 -11.05
N LEU A 456 1.08 30.29 -11.67
CA LEU A 456 2.43 30.45 -11.19
C LEU A 456 3.08 31.79 -11.60
N GLY A 457 2.35 32.67 -12.29
CA GLY A 457 2.87 33.86 -12.96
C GLY A 457 2.22 35.15 -12.46
N CYS A 458 3.03 36.16 -12.16
CA CYS A 458 2.50 37.49 -11.91
C CYS A 458 2.13 38.14 -13.26
N ARG A 459 0.83 38.15 -13.60
CA ARG A 459 0.27 38.61 -14.90
C ARG A 459 0.70 40.01 -15.34
N ASP A 460 1.23 40.84 -14.45
CA ASP A 460 1.52 42.25 -14.73
C ASP A 460 2.89 42.65 -14.16
N LYS A 461 3.94 42.60 -14.99
CA LYS A 461 5.35 42.90 -14.63
C LYS A 461 5.56 44.23 -13.88
N LYS A 462 4.61 45.18 -13.98
CA LYS A 462 4.66 46.48 -13.30
C LYS A 462 4.26 46.45 -11.83
N ASN A 463 3.46 45.46 -11.42
CA ASN A 463 2.88 45.38 -10.08
C ASN A 463 3.51 44.27 -9.20
N CYS A 464 4.40 43.47 -9.77
CA CYS A 464 5.16 42.48 -9.04
C CYS A 464 6.32 43.17 -8.32
N GLY A 465 6.43 43.00 -7.01
CA GLY A 465 7.63 43.42 -6.28
C GLY A 465 8.88 42.75 -6.87
N THR A 466 10.05 43.35 -6.68
CA THR A 466 11.33 42.88 -7.26
C THR A 466 11.75 41.47 -6.84
N LYS A 467 11.08 40.89 -5.84
CA LYS A 467 11.21 39.50 -5.42
C LYS A 467 9.87 39.01 -4.85
N PRO A 468 9.15 38.07 -5.49
CA PRO A 468 8.05 37.38 -4.84
C PRO A 468 8.60 36.58 -3.64
N PRO A 469 7.83 36.41 -2.55
CA PRO A 469 8.21 35.47 -1.48
C PRO A 469 8.38 34.06 -2.10
N PRO A 470 9.30 33.22 -1.58
CA PRO A 470 9.44 31.85 -2.06
C PRO A 470 8.15 31.08 -1.75
N ILE A 471 7.34 30.86 -2.78
CA ILE A 471 6.16 29.99 -2.72
C ILE A 471 6.69 28.60 -3.13
N PRO A 472 6.62 27.58 -2.26
CA PRO A 472 7.04 26.23 -2.64
C PRO A 472 6.06 25.66 -3.68
N TYR A 473 6.59 24.81 -4.54
CA TYR A 473 6.44 25.05 -5.98
C TYR A 473 5.32 24.28 -6.71
N ASP A 474 4.35 23.77 -5.96
CA ASP A 474 3.16 23.09 -6.50
C ASP A 474 1.92 23.92 -6.16
N ALA A 475 2.13 25.22 -6.35
CA ALA A 475 1.31 26.29 -5.80
C ALA A 475 -0.01 26.50 -6.53
N CYS A 476 -0.47 25.58 -7.37
CA CYS A 476 -1.70 25.74 -8.14
C CYS A 476 -2.75 24.77 -7.66
N CYS A 477 -3.79 25.31 -7.03
CA CYS A 477 -4.89 24.50 -6.55
C CYS A 477 -5.95 24.37 -7.65
N GLY A 478 -6.13 23.15 -8.17
CA GLY A 478 -7.09 22.79 -9.24
C GLY A 478 -6.47 22.64 -10.64
N GLY A 479 -7.04 21.74 -11.44
CA GLY A 479 -6.63 21.46 -12.83
C GLY A 479 -7.11 22.49 -13.87
N CYS A 480 -6.70 22.28 -15.12
CA CYS A 480 -6.83 23.24 -16.22
C CYS A 480 -7.58 22.75 -17.50
N PRO A 481 -8.73 22.05 -17.44
CA PRO A 481 -9.44 21.63 -18.66
C PRO A 481 -10.17 22.79 -19.38
N GLU A 482 -10.23 22.72 -20.72
CA GLU A 482 -10.89 23.70 -21.60
C GLU A 482 -12.40 23.85 -21.32
N ASP A 483 -13.05 22.77 -20.90
CA ASP A 483 -14.51 22.72 -20.77
C ASP A 483 -15.01 23.05 -19.35
N ASN A 484 -14.14 22.95 -18.34
CA ASN A 484 -14.53 23.13 -16.94
C ASN A 484 -13.38 23.24 -15.92
N PRO A 485 -12.83 24.44 -15.66
CA PRO A 485 -11.68 24.59 -14.77
C PRO A 485 -12.06 24.96 -13.33
N ALA A 486 -11.65 24.11 -12.39
CA ALA A 486 -11.27 24.58 -11.06
C ALA A 486 -10.05 25.51 -11.22
N ARG A 487 -10.29 26.82 -11.46
CA ARG A 487 -9.25 27.80 -11.81
C ARG A 487 -8.05 27.69 -10.86
N GLY A 488 -6.89 27.24 -11.37
CA GLY A 488 -5.63 27.18 -10.63
C GLY A 488 -5.41 28.40 -9.75
N LYS A 489 -5.58 28.25 -8.43
CA LYS A 489 -5.37 29.33 -7.46
C LYS A 489 -3.94 29.23 -6.90
N PRO A 490 -3.16 30.33 -6.89
CA PRO A 490 -1.85 30.34 -6.26
C PRO A 490 -1.96 30.10 -4.74
N TYR A 491 -1.21 29.16 -4.18
CA TYR A 491 -1.14 28.91 -2.73
C TYR A 491 0.24 28.40 -2.29
N SER A 492 0.61 28.64 -1.03
CA SER A 492 1.93 28.29 -0.48
C SER A 492 1.84 27.04 0.38
N THR A 493 2.69 26.04 0.10
CA THR A 493 2.57 24.68 0.65
C THR A 493 3.17 24.51 2.05
N LEU A 494 3.89 25.50 2.58
CA LEU A 494 4.53 25.41 3.91
C LEU A 494 3.54 25.26 5.08
N VAL A 495 2.26 25.61 4.87
CA VAL A 495 1.20 25.51 5.89
C VAL A 495 -0.17 25.21 5.25
N LYS A 496 -0.22 24.91 3.95
CA LYS A 496 -1.50 24.81 3.22
C LYS A 496 -1.50 23.73 2.14
N SER A 497 -2.65 23.10 1.93
CA SER A 497 -2.92 22.05 0.96
C SER A 497 -4.12 22.43 0.08
N CYS A 498 -4.26 21.79 -1.09
CA CYS A 498 -5.36 22.01 -2.01
C CYS A 498 -6.42 20.90 -1.90
N CYS A 499 -7.67 21.28 -2.06
CA CYS A 499 -8.82 20.39 -2.13
C CYS A 499 -9.63 20.69 -3.38
N VAL A 500 -9.84 19.69 -4.25
CA VAL A 500 -10.48 19.85 -5.56
C VAL A 500 -11.77 19.02 -5.64
N ASP A 501 -12.88 19.63 -6.07
CA ASP A 501 -14.19 19.01 -6.34
C ASP A 501 -14.61 19.26 -7.80
N GLY A 502 -13.80 18.85 -8.77
CA GLY A 502 -14.02 19.05 -10.22
C GLY A 502 -14.16 20.52 -10.67
N TRP A 503 -15.24 21.20 -10.27
CA TRP A 503 -15.60 22.59 -10.51
C TRP A 503 -14.96 23.59 -9.53
N ASN A 504 -14.57 23.17 -8.32
CA ASN A 504 -14.07 24.06 -7.28
C ASN A 504 -12.73 23.61 -6.71
N ALA A 505 -11.88 24.59 -6.39
CA ALA A 505 -10.61 24.40 -5.71
C ALA A 505 -10.57 25.27 -4.44
N GLU A 506 -10.38 24.62 -3.28
CA GLU A 506 -10.26 25.23 -1.96
C GLU A 506 -8.88 24.97 -1.35
N ILE A 507 -8.33 25.98 -0.67
CA ILE A 507 -7.02 25.89 -0.02
C ILE A 507 -7.26 25.81 1.48
N TYR A 508 -6.68 24.80 2.13
CA TYR A 508 -6.85 24.54 3.56
C TYR A 508 -5.51 24.35 4.28
N ASP A 509 -5.52 24.36 5.61
CA ASP A 509 -4.35 24.08 6.45
C ASP A 509 -4.36 22.59 6.83
N HIS A 510 -3.38 21.81 6.38
CA HIS A 510 -3.36 20.36 6.60
C HIS A 510 -3.03 19.96 8.04
N ASP A 511 -2.57 20.86 8.90
CA ASP A 511 -2.40 20.55 10.32
C ASP A 511 -3.76 20.48 11.03
N THR A 512 -4.74 21.24 10.54
CA THR A 512 -6.04 21.43 11.19
C THR A 512 -7.23 20.89 10.40
N HIS A 513 -7.07 20.66 9.10
CA HIS A 513 -8.14 20.26 8.18
C HIS A 513 -7.68 19.16 7.22
N VAL A 514 -8.63 18.53 6.54
CA VAL A 514 -8.44 17.51 5.50
C VAL A 514 -9.36 17.80 4.31
N CYS A 515 -8.97 17.33 3.11
CA CYS A 515 -9.85 17.33 1.95
C CYS A 515 -10.62 16.01 1.87
N CYS A 516 -11.92 16.07 1.66
CA CYS A 516 -12.78 14.90 1.49
C CYS A 516 -13.80 15.16 0.37
N ASN A 517 -13.70 14.44 -0.76
CA ASN A 517 -14.53 14.65 -1.95
C ASN A 517 -14.60 16.12 -2.37
N GLY A 518 -13.42 16.77 -2.37
CA GLY A 518 -13.29 18.17 -2.72
C GLY A 518 -13.92 19.18 -1.76
N LYS A 519 -14.30 18.76 -0.54
CA LYS A 519 -14.67 19.64 0.58
C LYS A 519 -13.61 19.65 1.66
N VAL A 520 -13.30 20.84 2.15
CA VAL A 520 -12.42 21.05 3.30
C VAL A 520 -13.18 20.79 4.61
N MET A 521 -12.64 19.95 5.47
CA MET A 521 -13.23 19.55 6.75
C MET A 521 -12.21 19.66 7.87
N SER A 522 -12.63 19.96 9.11
CA SER A 522 -11.69 19.97 10.24
C SER A 522 -11.24 18.55 10.59
N LYS A 523 -10.00 18.39 11.08
CA LYS A 523 -9.50 17.10 11.58
C LYS A 523 -10.30 16.60 12.78
N GLU A 524 -10.84 17.50 13.60
CA GLU A 524 -11.74 17.13 14.69
C GLU A 524 -12.98 16.41 14.14
N ASP A 525 -13.60 16.94 13.09
CA ASP A 525 -14.77 16.33 12.44
C ASP A 525 -14.42 15.05 11.66
N TYR A 526 -13.25 15.01 10.99
CA TYR A 526 -12.75 13.83 10.28
C TYR A 526 -12.44 12.65 11.21
N ASN A 527 -11.91 12.92 12.40
CA ASN A 527 -11.51 11.90 13.35
C ASN A 527 -12.68 11.20 14.05
N VAL A 528 -13.89 11.77 14.01
CA VAL A 528 -15.08 11.23 14.71
C VAL A 528 -15.65 9.97 14.07
N SER A 529 -15.37 9.67 12.79
CA SER A 529 -16.07 8.60 12.07
C SER A 529 -15.21 7.90 11.01
N PHE A 530 -14.99 6.59 11.18
CA PHE A 530 -14.39 5.70 10.17
C PHE A 530 -15.12 5.78 8.82
N PHE A 531 -16.46 5.90 8.82
CA PHE A 531 -17.26 6.05 7.61
C PHE A 531 -16.98 7.36 6.85
N MET A 532 -16.57 8.42 7.54
CA MET A 532 -16.16 9.66 6.85
C MET A 532 -14.78 9.49 6.24
N ARG A 533 -13.85 8.77 6.89
CA ARG A 533 -12.52 8.48 6.32
C ARG A 533 -12.60 7.58 5.08
N SER A 534 -13.49 6.60 5.08
CA SER A 534 -13.69 5.70 3.93
C SER A 534 -14.36 6.39 2.74
N GLN A 535 -15.12 7.47 2.96
CA GLN A 535 -15.76 8.25 1.89
C GLN A 535 -14.83 9.29 1.25
N CYS A 536 -13.64 9.55 1.79
CA CYS A 536 -12.66 10.47 1.22
C CYS A 536 -11.65 9.78 0.29
N ARG A 537 -11.81 8.48 0.01
CA ARG A 537 -10.81 7.59 -0.60
C ARG A 537 -11.16 7.16 -2.04
N GLU A 538 -11.98 7.93 -2.74
CA GLU A 538 -12.30 7.71 -4.17
C GLU A 538 -11.75 8.80 -5.07
#